data_AF-A0A9W7AT74-F1
#
_entry.id   AF-A0A9W7AT74-F1
#
_cell.length_a   1.000
_cell.length_b   1.000
_cell.length_c   1.000
_cell.angle_alpha   90.00
_cell.angle_beta   90.00
_cell.angle_gamma   90.00
#
_symmetry.space_group_name_H-M   'P 1'
#
loop_
_entity.id
_entity.type
_entity.pdbx_description
1 polymer ?
#
loop_
_entity_poly.entity_id
_entity_poly.type
_entity_poly.pdbx_seq_one_letter_code
_entity_poly.pdbx_strand_id
1 'polypeptide(L)'
;MEKAVHSLIEASAQCSDNHEFTKALEKAKDAGKKERALCKHRETNSLADQINVDLTYAVWFNLACVYQQNGMMEEALNTYTLVVKNKNYPQATFRLRVNMGNIYFYQKKYPQAIKQYRMALDQIPNSGKEVRFKIFRNIGNSFVRLGQFQDAIQSFETIMNASPDFQTGFNLVLCYYALGDAEKMKRGFNKMLAIPIAGIVEEEDEEEEVVVRAAQQRSGDFFHYNSNTPSQAEHYIITAARLIAPALEKSDWTVGYEWVNDALKIDHDNLASQMSIDQGLQYLKNKDFEKAIELLKSFEKKDQNMKAMAATNLSFIYFLEGDYNNADEYADLAVRNSRYNAKALVNKGNCLFVAQEFHRAKELYLEAIGVQADCVEAIYNLGLANMRMNSPDEARQAFEKLHTIIPNNPAVIYQIANLYEQQGKNQQAAKWFNVLITRVPTDPGILSRLGQIFSKEQESQGFHYQLESYRHYPVNLDVISWLGVWFVKHEMYEKSIHYFERASQIQPNEVKWRLMVTSCYRRMGNYSKALQLYEQIHEEYPDNIEC
;
A
#
# COMPACT_ATOMS: atom_id res chain seq x y z
N MET A 1 9.57 -23.20 51.69
CA MET A 1 10.24 -22.24 50.78
C MET A 1 9.92 -22.54 49.31
N GLU A 2 10.06 -23.78 48.84
CA GLU A 2 9.79 -24.18 47.45
C GLU A 2 8.36 -23.87 46.96
N LYS A 3 7.31 -24.22 47.73
CA LYS A 3 5.91 -23.87 47.43
C LYS A 3 5.69 -22.36 47.20
N ALA A 4 6.45 -21.51 47.91
CA ALA A 4 6.35 -20.06 47.79
C ALA A 4 7.06 -19.51 46.53
N VAL A 5 7.98 -20.29 45.94
CA VAL A 5 8.57 -19.98 44.63
C VAL A 5 7.56 -20.34 43.54
N HIS A 6 6.97 -21.54 43.58
CA HIS A 6 5.91 -21.96 42.65
C HIS A 6 4.74 -20.98 42.59
N SER A 7 4.21 -20.57 43.76
CA SER A 7 3.09 -19.62 43.82
C SER A 7 3.42 -18.26 43.17
N LEU A 8 4.68 -17.83 43.22
CA LEU A 8 5.11 -16.58 42.59
C LEU A 8 5.29 -16.71 41.08
N ILE A 9 5.73 -17.88 40.59
CA ILE A 9 5.78 -18.16 39.15
C ILE A 9 4.37 -18.15 38.57
N GLU A 10 3.43 -18.86 39.21
CA GLU A 10 2.02 -18.92 38.80
C GLU A 10 1.38 -17.52 38.82
N ALA A 11 1.56 -16.76 39.90
CA ALA A 11 1.05 -15.40 39.98
C ALA A 11 1.66 -14.47 38.92
N SER A 12 2.94 -14.65 38.59
CA SER A 12 3.61 -13.89 37.53
C SER A 12 3.03 -14.24 36.15
N ALA A 13 2.80 -15.52 35.87
CA ALA A 13 2.16 -15.98 34.64
C ALA A 13 0.72 -15.45 34.52
N GLN A 14 -0.09 -15.52 35.58
CA GLN A 14 -1.44 -14.98 35.60
C GLN A 14 -1.48 -13.46 35.35
N CYS A 15 -0.56 -12.69 35.95
CA CYS A 15 -0.45 -11.26 35.67
C CYS A 15 -0.04 -10.99 34.21
N SER A 16 0.81 -11.84 33.63
CA SER A 16 1.22 -11.76 32.22
C SER A 16 0.02 -12.00 31.28
N ASP A 17 -0.78 -13.03 31.56
CA ASP A 17 -2.00 -13.34 30.81
C ASP A 17 -3.04 -12.21 30.89
N ASN A 18 -3.14 -11.56 32.05
CA ASN A 18 -3.98 -10.37 32.25
C ASN A 18 -3.38 -9.08 31.67
N HIS A 19 -2.26 -9.15 30.94
CA HIS A 19 -1.56 -8.02 30.34
C HIS A 19 -1.03 -6.98 31.35
N GLU A 20 -0.87 -7.38 32.62
CA GLU A 20 -0.30 -6.56 33.70
C GLU A 20 1.23 -6.75 33.78
N PHE A 21 1.95 -6.36 32.73
CA PHE A 21 3.37 -6.71 32.54
C PHE A 21 4.31 -6.21 33.65
N THR A 22 4.03 -5.05 34.26
CA THR A 22 4.86 -4.49 35.36
C THR A 22 4.72 -5.29 36.65
N LYS A 23 3.49 -5.66 37.02
CA LYS A 23 3.22 -6.53 38.17
C LYS A 23 3.76 -7.93 37.95
N ALA A 24 3.62 -8.47 36.73
CA ALA A 24 4.21 -9.75 36.35
C ALA A 24 5.74 -9.76 36.56
N LEU A 25 6.40 -8.63 36.23
CA LEU A 25 7.85 -8.48 36.38
C LEU A 25 8.29 -8.43 37.84
N GLU A 26 7.56 -7.71 38.69
CA GLU A 26 7.84 -7.68 40.14
C GLU A 26 7.74 -9.09 40.74
N LYS A 27 6.66 -9.81 40.44
CA LYS A 27 6.46 -11.19 40.91
C LYS A 27 7.54 -12.14 40.39
N ALA A 28 7.96 -12.01 39.13
CA ALA A 28 9.05 -12.81 38.56
C ALA A 28 10.40 -12.53 39.23
N LYS A 29 10.73 -11.26 39.49
CA LYS A 29 11.96 -10.88 40.19
C LYS A 29 11.98 -11.41 41.63
N ASP A 30 10.84 -11.36 42.31
CA ASP A 30 10.71 -11.90 43.66
C ASP A 30 10.79 -13.43 43.69
N ALA A 31 10.26 -14.12 42.69
CA ALA A 31 10.47 -15.56 42.51
C ALA A 31 11.96 -15.89 42.38
N GLY A 32 12.71 -15.13 41.55
CA GLY A 32 14.15 -15.26 41.40
C GLY A 32 14.95 -15.03 42.68
N LYS A 33 14.57 -14.03 43.49
CA LYS A 33 15.20 -13.79 44.80
C LYS A 33 14.96 -14.94 45.77
N LYS A 34 13.72 -15.44 45.85
CA LYS A 34 13.36 -16.55 46.75
C LYS A 34 13.98 -17.87 46.33
N GLU A 35 14.09 -18.13 45.03
CA GLU A 35 14.78 -19.30 44.50
C GLU A 35 16.27 -19.27 44.87
N ARG A 36 16.97 -18.13 44.67
CA ARG A 36 18.37 -17.99 45.09
C ARG A 36 18.55 -18.21 46.59
N ALA A 37 17.64 -17.70 47.41
CA ALA A 37 17.67 -17.91 48.86
C ALA A 37 17.45 -19.38 49.24
N LEU A 38 16.55 -20.08 48.53
CA LEU A 38 16.30 -21.51 48.69
C LEU A 38 17.54 -22.34 48.33
N CYS A 39 18.22 -22.02 47.22
CA CYS A 39 19.45 -22.70 46.81
C CYS A 39 20.57 -22.49 47.85
N LYS A 40 20.80 -21.25 48.30
CA LYS A 40 21.77 -20.98 49.38
C LYS A 40 21.46 -21.73 50.67
N HIS A 41 20.20 -21.79 51.09
CA HIS A 41 19.78 -22.53 52.28
C HIS A 41 20.03 -24.04 52.14
N ARG A 42 19.85 -24.60 50.94
CA ARG A 42 20.15 -26.01 50.65
C ARG A 42 21.66 -26.26 50.70
N GLU A 43 22.47 -25.37 50.14
CA GLU A 43 23.93 -25.46 50.18
C GLU A 43 24.48 -25.38 51.61
N THR A 44 24.03 -24.43 52.43
CA THR A 44 24.51 -24.26 53.81
C THR A 44 24.17 -25.43 54.73
N ASN A 45 23.09 -26.16 54.43
CA ASN A 45 22.63 -27.30 55.22
C ASN A 45 23.08 -28.65 54.65
N SER A 46 24.07 -28.67 53.74
CA SER A 46 24.57 -29.90 53.09
C SER A 46 23.50 -30.69 52.30
N LEU A 47 22.48 -30.00 51.79
CA LEU A 47 21.40 -30.56 50.96
C LEU A 47 21.57 -30.14 49.49
N ALA A 48 22.82 -29.96 49.03
CA ALA A 48 23.13 -29.49 47.67
C ALA A 48 22.56 -30.43 46.58
N ASP A 49 22.51 -31.73 46.87
CA ASP A 49 21.94 -32.75 45.96
C ASP A 49 20.41 -32.64 45.82
N GLN A 50 19.74 -31.87 46.70
CA GLN A 50 18.30 -31.63 46.66
C GLN A 50 17.92 -30.31 45.96
N ILE A 51 18.86 -29.65 45.29
CA ILE A 51 18.55 -28.47 44.48
C ILE A 51 17.67 -28.91 43.31
N ASN A 52 16.43 -28.41 43.28
CA ASN A 52 15.49 -28.67 42.21
C ASN A 52 15.87 -27.84 40.97
N VAL A 53 16.66 -28.47 40.10
CA VAL A 53 17.18 -27.90 38.85
C VAL A 53 16.03 -27.44 37.94
N ASP A 54 14.94 -28.21 37.84
CA ASP A 54 13.79 -27.87 37.00
C ASP A 54 13.07 -26.62 37.49
N LEU A 55 12.96 -26.45 38.81
CA LEU A 55 12.41 -25.22 39.40
C LEU A 55 13.28 -24.02 39.11
N THR A 56 14.61 -24.15 39.25
CA THR A 56 15.55 -23.10 38.90
C THR A 56 15.38 -22.69 37.44
N TYR A 57 15.30 -23.66 36.52
CA TYR A 57 15.02 -23.40 35.10
C TYR A 57 13.71 -22.63 34.89
N ALA A 58 12.61 -23.09 35.52
CA ALA A 58 11.29 -22.48 35.37
C ALA A 58 11.27 -21.01 35.84
N VAL A 59 11.95 -20.70 36.94
CA VAL A 59 12.06 -19.33 37.46
C VAL A 59 12.80 -18.42 36.49
N TRP A 60 13.97 -18.85 36.00
CA TRP A 60 14.76 -18.05 35.07
C TRP A 60 14.10 -17.90 33.70
N PHE A 61 13.43 -18.96 33.21
CA PHE A 61 12.67 -18.93 31.98
C PHE A 61 11.51 -17.94 32.07
N ASN A 62 10.69 -18.03 33.12
CA ASN A 62 9.58 -17.10 33.34
C ASN A 62 10.08 -15.65 33.43
N LEU A 63 11.13 -15.40 34.22
CA LEU A 63 11.71 -14.07 34.36
C LEU A 63 12.18 -13.50 33.01
N ALA A 64 12.83 -14.31 32.17
CA ALA A 64 13.30 -13.87 30.85
C ALA A 64 12.15 -13.59 29.87
N CYS A 65 11.09 -14.41 29.88
CA CYS A 65 9.87 -14.16 29.12
C CYS A 65 9.19 -12.84 29.54
N VAL A 66 9.09 -12.58 30.84
CA VAL A 66 8.48 -11.35 31.35
C VAL A 66 9.34 -10.12 31.06
N TYR A 67 10.68 -10.22 31.09
CA TYR A 67 11.56 -9.15 30.60
C TYR A 67 11.28 -8.83 29.13
N GLN A 68 11.14 -9.84 28.28
CA GLN A 68 10.83 -9.66 26.86
C GLN A 68 9.48 -8.95 26.65
N GLN A 69 8.44 -9.33 27.40
CA GLN A 69 7.12 -8.68 27.34
C GLN A 69 7.15 -7.22 27.79
N ASN A 70 8.02 -6.86 28.73
CA ASN A 70 8.24 -5.48 29.17
C ASN A 70 9.19 -4.69 28.24
N GLY A 71 9.60 -5.24 27.10
CA GLY A 71 10.54 -4.59 26.17
C GLY A 71 12.01 -4.55 26.65
N MET A 72 12.32 -5.19 27.78
CA MET A 72 13.65 -5.26 28.39
C MET A 72 14.49 -6.36 27.73
N MET A 73 14.89 -6.12 26.47
CA MET A 73 15.50 -7.14 25.62
C MET A 73 16.92 -7.54 26.05
N GLU A 74 17.71 -6.64 26.61
CA GLU A 74 19.09 -6.94 27.05
C GLU A 74 19.10 -7.77 28.33
N GLU A 75 18.23 -7.46 29.27
CA GLU A 75 18.05 -8.20 30.51
C GLU A 75 17.51 -9.61 30.25
N ALA A 76 16.59 -9.75 29.29
CA ALA A 76 16.13 -11.05 28.81
C ALA A 76 17.29 -11.88 28.24
N LEU A 77 18.11 -11.32 27.33
CA LEU A 77 19.26 -12.00 26.75
C LEU A 77 20.32 -12.40 27.80
N ASN A 78 20.60 -11.53 28.77
CA ASN A 78 21.51 -11.82 29.87
C ASN A 78 20.99 -12.98 30.73
N THR A 79 19.70 -12.96 31.03
CA THR A 79 19.04 -14.03 31.79
C THR A 79 19.09 -15.36 31.05
N TYR A 80 18.74 -15.38 29.76
CA TYR A 80 18.86 -16.59 28.93
C TYR A 80 20.30 -17.11 28.85
N THR A 81 21.28 -16.21 28.69
CA THR A 81 22.70 -16.60 28.57
C THR A 81 23.22 -17.30 29.83
N LEU A 82 22.76 -16.89 31.02
CA LEU A 82 23.13 -17.55 32.28
C LEU A 82 22.64 -18.99 32.33
N VAL A 83 21.39 -19.23 31.93
CA VAL A 83 20.78 -20.58 31.94
C VAL A 83 21.44 -21.47 30.89
N VAL A 84 21.65 -20.95 29.69
CA VAL A 84 22.24 -21.69 28.55
C VAL A 84 23.70 -22.10 28.82
N LYS A 85 24.46 -21.33 29.62
CA LYS A 85 25.84 -21.68 29.99
C LYS A 85 25.93 -22.80 31.03
N ASN A 86 24.87 -23.03 31.79
CA ASN A 86 24.85 -24.05 32.82
C ASN A 86 24.64 -25.43 32.17
N LYS A 87 25.62 -26.32 32.32
CA LYS A 87 25.63 -27.67 31.72
C LYS A 87 24.55 -28.60 32.27
N ASN A 88 23.87 -28.21 33.35
CA ASN A 88 22.82 -29.00 34.00
C ASN A 88 21.49 -29.01 33.22
N TYR A 89 21.33 -28.22 32.14
CA TYR A 89 20.07 -28.08 31.39
C TYR A 89 20.13 -28.53 29.91
N PRO A 90 20.71 -29.69 29.56
CA PRO A 90 20.97 -30.03 28.15
C PRO A 90 19.69 -30.14 27.29
N GLN A 91 18.58 -30.60 27.84
CA GLN A 91 17.35 -30.90 27.09
C GLN A 91 16.43 -29.69 26.86
N ALA A 92 16.49 -28.64 27.69
CA ALA A 92 15.59 -27.49 27.61
C ALA A 92 16.24 -26.23 26.98
N THR A 93 17.56 -26.28 26.76
CA THR A 93 18.36 -25.14 26.26
C THR A 93 17.95 -24.66 24.87
N PHE A 94 17.46 -25.56 24.00
CA PHE A 94 17.08 -25.19 22.64
C PHE A 94 15.94 -24.16 22.60
N ARG A 95 14.93 -24.26 23.49
CA ARG A 95 13.80 -23.31 23.56
C ARG A 95 14.28 -21.90 23.90
N LEU A 96 15.24 -21.81 24.83
CA LEU A 96 15.87 -20.54 25.21
C LEU A 96 16.63 -19.93 24.03
N ARG A 97 17.39 -20.75 23.29
CA ARG A 97 18.12 -20.29 22.10
C ARG A 97 17.19 -19.79 21.00
N VAL A 98 16.04 -20.44 20.79
CA VAL A 98 15.01 -19.93 19.87
C VAL A 98 14.50 -18.56 20.33
N ASN A 99 14.20 -18.38 21.61
CA ASN A 99 13.77 -17.08 22.15
C ASN A 99 14.86 -16.00 22.01
N MET A 100 16.13 -16.33 22.31
CA MET A 100 17.26 -15.43 22.06
C MET A 100 17.37 -15.05 20.58
N GLY A 101 17.19 -16.03 19.68
CA GLY A 101 17.15 -15.78 18.24
C GLY A 101 16.03 -14.83 17.83
N ASN A 102 14.83 -15.00 18.39
CA ASN A 102 13.69 -14.12 18.14
C ASN A 102 13.98 -12.68 18.62
N ILE A 103 14.58 -12.51 19.80
CA ILE A 103 14.99 -11.19 20.30
C ILE A 103 16.00 -10.54 19.34
N TYR A 104 17.02 -11.28 18.91
CA TYR A 104 17.98 -10.76 17.92
C TYR A 104 17.32 -10.42 16.58
N PHE A 105 16.33 -11.19 16.15
CA PHE A 105 15.54 -10.92 14.95
C PHE A 105 14.76 -9.61 15.08
N TYR A 106 14.06 -9.37 16.20
CA TYR A 106 13.38 -8.11 16.49
C TYR A 106 14.33 -6.91 16.56
N GLN A 107 15.55 -7.11 17.07
CA GLN A 107 16.62 -6.10 17.05
C GLN A 107 17.25 -5.89 15.66
N LYS A 108 16.77 -6.58 14.61
CA LYS A 108 17.33 -6.59 13.24
C LYS A 108 18.77 -7.13 13.17
N LYS A 109 19.23 -7.86 14.18
CA LYS A 109 20.56 -8.51 14.23
C LYS A 109 20.48 -9.93 13.67
N TYR A 110 20.12 -10.05 12.39
CA TYR A 110 19.79 -11.35 11.75
C TYR A 110 20.92 -12.40 11.78
N PRO A 111 22.23 -12.07 11.61
CA PRO A 111 23.29 -13.08 11.68
C PRO A 111 23.41 -13.71 13.08
N GLN A 112 23.18 -12.91 14.12
CA GLN A 112 23.17 -13.40 15.51
C GLN A 112 21.94 -14.26 15.77
N ALA A 113 20.78 -13.89 15.21
CA ALA A 113 19.57 -14.70 15.27
C ALA A 113 19.78 -16.08 14.64
N ILE A 114 20.30 -16.13 13.41
CA ILE A 114 20.61 -17.38 12.69
C ILE A 114 21.57 -18.26 13.49
N LYS A 115 22.61 -17.66 14.09
CA LYS A 115 23.54 -18.41 14.95
C LYS A 115 22.81 -19.07 16.12
N GLN A 116 21.93 -18.36 16.82
CA GLN A 116 21.16 -18.95 17.93
C GLN A 116 20.20 -20.04 17.45
N TYR A 117 19.53 -19.84 16.32
CA TYR A 117 18.64 -20.85 15.73
C TYR A 117 19.38 -22.13 15.33
N ARG A 118 20.56 -22.02 14.70
CA ARG A 118 21.39 -23.19 14.36
C ARG A 118 21.83 -23.95 15.61
N MET A 119 22.32 -23.22 16.62
CA MET A 119 22.68 -23.84 17.91
C MET A 119 21.47 -24.49 18.62
N ALA A 120 20.25 -24.02 18.38
CA ALA A 120 19.03 -24.68 18.86
C ALA A 120 18.75 -25.98 18.10
N LEU A 121 18.91 -26.01 16.77
CA LEU A 121 18.71 -27.19 15.93
C LEU A 121 19.64 -28.36 16.29
N ASP A 122 20.89 -28.05 16.67
CA ASP A 122 21.88 -29.06 17.07
C ASP A 122 21.50 -29.81 18.36
N GLN A 123 20.67 -29.18 19.20
CA GLN A 123 20.25 -29.72 20.50
C GLN A 123 18.89 -30.46 20.43
N ILE A 124 18.14 -30.32 19.33
CA ILE A 124 16.81 -30.91 19.22
C ILE A 124 16.91 -32.39 18.83
N PRO A 125 16.31 -33.31 19.61
CA PRO A 125 16.21 -34.71 19.23
C PRO A 125 15.53 -34.90 17.88
N ASN A 126 15.96 -35.91 17.11
CA ASN A 126 15.41 -36.19 15.77
C ASN A 126 13.89 -36.50 15.77
N SER A 127 13.30 -36.83 16.92
CA SER A 127 11.85 -37.01 17.08
C SER A 127 11.06 -35.69 17.01
N GLY A 128 11.67 -34.54 17.31
CA GLY A 128 11.02 -33.22 17.37
C GLY A 128 10.85 -32.53 16.01
N LYS A 129 10.33 -33.23 14.99
CA LYS A 129 10.26 -32.73 13.60
C LYS A 129 9.56 -31.37 13.47
N GLU A 130 8.41 -31.19 14.12
CA GLU A 130 7.64 -29.94 14.04
C GLU A 130 8.42 -28.71 14.56
N VAL A 131 9.13 -28.88 15.67
CA VAL A 131 9.93 -27.79 16.26
C VAL A 131 11.10 -27.45 15.34
N ARG A 132 11.70 -28.45 14.69
CA ARG A 132 12.77 -28.22 13.70
C ARG A 132 12.25 -27.39 12.52
N PHE A 133 11.07 -27.69 11.98
CA PHE A 133 10.48 -26.91 10.87
C PHE A 133 10.18 -25.46 11.25
N LYS A 134 9.68 -25.21 12.47
CA LYS A 134 9.50 -23.84 12.99
C LYS A 134 10.82 -23.07 13.02
N ILE A 135 11.91 -23.71 13.44
CA ILE A 135 13.24 -23.08 13.48
C ILE A 135 13.79 -22.88 12.06
N PHE A 136 13.65 -23.85 11.15
CA PHE A 136 14.01 -23.67 9.75
C PHE A 136 13.26 -22.50 9.12
N ARG A 137 11.97 -22.32 9.44
CA ARG A 137 11.18 -21.17 8.98
C ARG A 137 11.74 -19.85 9.52
N ASN A 138 12.13 -19.80 10.80
CA ASN A 138 12.76 -18.62 11.39
C ASN A 138 14.13 -18.30 10.77
N ILE A 139 14.93 -19.33 10.47
CA ILE A 139 16.21 -19.19 9.76
C ILE A 139 15.97 -18.65 8.35
N GLY A 140 15.03 -19.25 7.60
CA GLY A 140 14.64 -18.80 6.26
C GLY A 140 14.19 -17.35 6.26
N ASN A 141 13.29 -16.97 7.17
CA ASN A 141 12.83 -15.59 7.32
C ASN A 141 13.98 -14.62 7.66
N SER A 142 14.96 -15.06 8.46
CA SER A 142 16.15 -14.26 8.78
C SER A 142 17.03 -14.04 7.55
N PHE A 143 17.20 -15.06 6.71
CA PHE A 143 17.93 -14.96 5.44
C PHE A 143 17.20 -14.06 4.43
N VAL A 144 15.87 -14.12 4.34
CA VAL A 144 15.07 -13.20 3.51
C VAL A 144 15.32 -11.75 3.94
N ARG A 145 15.34 -11.47 5.25
CA ARG A 145 15.63 -10.11 5.77
C ARG A 145 17.06 -9.65 5.52
N LEU A 146 18.00 -10.57 5.32
CA LEU A 146 19.38 -10.28 4.90
C LEU A 146 19.54 -10.12 3.39
N GLY A 147 18.51 -10.41 2.58
CA GLY A 147 18.61 -10.48 1.12
C GLY A 147 19.33 -11.72 0.59
N GLN A 148 19.62 -12.70 1.45
CA GLN A 148 20.28 -13.96 1.09
C GLN A 148 19.24 -15.00 0.67
N PHE A 149 18.63 -14.82 -0.50
CA PHE A 149 17.51 -15.63 -0.95
C PHE A 149 17.87 -17.10 -1.22
N GLN A 150 19.10 -17.40 -1.66
CA GLN A 150 19.56 -18.77 -1.92
C GLN A 150 19.59 -19.63 -0.64
N ASP A 151 20.08 -19.08 0.48
CA ASP A 151 20.10 -19.78 1.77
C ASP A 151 18.69 -19.92 2.37
N ALA A 152 17.83 -18.93 2.14
CA ALA A 152 16.43 -18.99 2.53
C ALA A 152 15.69 -20.13 1.79
N ILE A 153 15.92 -20.27 0.48
CA ILE A 153 15.33 -21.33 -0.35
C ILE A 153 15.64 -22.70 0.21
N GLN A 154 16.90 -22.99 0.54
CA GLN A 154 17.27 -24.30 1.12
C GLN A 154 16.45 -24.59 2.38
N SER A 155 16.31 -23.60 3.26
CA SER A 155 15.54 -23.73 4.50
C SER A 155 14.07 -24.02 4.22
N PHE A 156 13.44 -23.32 3.28
CA PHE A 156 12.03 -23.52 2.93
C PHE A 156 11.79 -24.80 2.13
N GLU A 157 12.69 -25.20 1.23
CA GLU A 157 12.61 -26.47 0.49
C GLU A 157 12.66 -27.67 1.44
N THR A 158 13.49 -27.62 2.50
CA THR A 158 13.53 -28.71 3.49
C THR A 158 12.20 -28.91 4.20
N ILE A 159 11.47 -27.82 4.47
CA ILE A 159 10.14 -27.86 5.07
C ILE A 159 9.13 -28.36 4.02
N MET A 160 9.12 -27.78 2.82
CA MET A 160 8.19 -28.13 1.74
C MET A 160 8.31 -29.58 1.26
N ASN A 161 9.47 -30.23 1.42
CA ASN A 161 9.62 -31.64 1.06
C ASN A 161 9.21 -32.61 2.19
N ALA A 162 9.09 -32.13 3.43
CA ALA A 162 8.84 -32.98 4.61
C ALA A 162 7.46 -32.75 5.24
N SER A 163 7.08 -31.49 5.44
CA SER A 163 5.75 -31.08 5.91
C SER A 163 5.33 -29.82 5.14
N PRO A 164 4.74 -29.96 3.94
CA PRO A 164 4.30 -28.83 3.12
C PRO A 164 3.29 -27.95 3.87
N ASP A 165 3.45 -26.64 3.77
CA ASP A 165 2.50 -25.67 4.32
C ASP A 165 2.42 -24.41 3.45
N PHE A 166 1.23 -23.82 3.31
CA PHE A 166 0.99 -22.69 2.42
C PHE A 166 1.87 -21.47 2.74
N GLN A 167 2.15 -21.19 4.01
CA GLN A 167 2.98 -20.06 4.41
C GLN A 167 4.44 -20.24 3.94
N THR A 168 5.00 -21.42 4.14
CA THR A 168 6.35 -21.76 3.66
C THR A 168 6.39 -21.82 2.14
N GLY A 169 5.37 -22.39 1.49
CA GLY A 169 5.23 -22.41 0.03
C GLY A 169 5.24 -21.00 -0.56
N PHE A 170 4.46 -20.08 0.01
CA PHE A 170 4.45 -18.67 -0.36
C PHE A 170 5.83 -18.01 -0.17
N ASN A 171 6.47 -18.21 0.98
CA ASN A 171 7.80 -17.67 1.25
C ASN A 171 8.86 -18.22 0.27
N LEU A 172 8.75 -19.48 -0.13
CA LEU A 172 9.61 -20.10 -1.13
C LEU A 172 9.43 -19.45 -2.51
N VAL A 173 8.17 -19.29 -2.95
CA VAL A 173 7.83 -18.60 -4.21
C VAL A 173 8.34 -17.16 -4.19
N LEU A 174 8.18 -16.45 -3.07
CA LEU A 174 8.71 -15.09 -2.89
C LEU A 174 10.24 -15.04 -3.05
N CYS A 175 10.98 -16.04 -2.56
CA CYS A 175 12.43 -16.10 -2.75
C CYS A 175 12.81 -16.37 -4.21
N TYR A 176 12.09 -17.24 -4.92
CA TYR A 176 12.32 -17.46 -6.35
C TYR A 176 11.99 -16.21 -7.17
N TYR A 177 10.92 -15.50 -6.82
CA TYR A 177 10.57 -14.20 -7.39
C TYR A 177 11.70 -13.19 -7.21
N ALA A 178 12.25 -13.06 -6.00
CA ALA A 178 13.34 -12.15 -5.71
C ALA A 178 14.64 -12.47 -6.50
N LEU A 179 14.87 -13.74 -6.85
CA LEU A 179 15.97 -14.16 -7.71
C LEU A 179 15.67 -14.01 -9.22
N GLY A 180 14.41 -13.76 -9.60
CA GLY A 180 14.00 -13.61 -11.00
C GLY A 180 14.02 -14.92 -11.81
N ASP A 181 13.98 -16.08 -11.16
CA ASP A 181 14.03 -17.40 -11.81
C ASP A 181 12.60 -17.93 -12.08
N ALA A 182 12.09 -17.67 -13.29
CA ALA A 182 10.72 -18.00 -13.67
C ALA A 182 10.39 -19.50 -13.58
N GLU A 183 11.33 -20.37 -13.94
CA GLU A 183 11.15 -21.82 -13.87
C GLU A 183 10.99 -22.29 -12.42
N LYS A 184 11.80 -21.76 -11.51
CA LYS A 184 11.66 -22.06 -10.09
C LYS A 184 10.38 -21.48 -9.50
N MET A 185 9.95 -20.28 -9.94
CA MET A 185 8.65 -19.72 -9.54
C MET A 185 7.50 -20.66 -9.89
N LYS A 186 7.45 -21.15 -11.15
CA LYS A 186 6.43 -22.12 -11.60
C LYS A 186 6.44 -23.40 -10.75
N ARG A 187 7.63 -23.97 -10.52
CA ARG A 187 7.78 -25.19 -9.69
C ARG A 187 7.36 -24.96 -8.25
N GLY A 188 7.77 -23.85 -7.63
CA GLY A 188 7.39 -23.49 -6.27
C GLY A 188 5.90 -23.28 -6.13
N PHE A 189 5.27 -22.63 -7.10
CA PHE A 189 3.83 -22.41 -7.14
C PHE A 189 3.06 -23.73 -7.28
N ASN A 190 3.46 -24.62 -8.21
CA ASN A 190 2.83 -25.94 -8.36
C ASN A 190 2.97 -26.79 -7.08
N LYS A 191 4.13 -26.74 -6.39
CA LYS A 191 4.30 -27.40 -5.09
C LYS A 191 3.35 -26.85 -4.03
N MET A 192 3.01 -25.57 -4.10
CA MET A 192 2.08 -24.94 -3.17
C MET A 192 0.62 -25.29 -3.50
N LEU A 193 0.26 -25.39 -4.79
CA LEU A 193 -1.06 -25.84 -5.22
C LEU A 193 -1.31 -27.32 -4.85
N ALA A 194 -0.28 -28.15 -4.87
CA ALA A 194 -0.37 -29.57 -4.48
C ALA A 194 -0.60 -29.79 -2.97
N ILE A 195 -0.66 -28.74 -2.14
CA ILE A 195 -0.94 -28.87 -0.71
C ILE A 195 -2.45 -29.05 -0.51
N PRO A 196 -2.90 -30.11 0.19
CA PRO A 196 -4.33 -30.29 0.45
C PRO A 196 -4.88 -29.18 1.36
N ILE A 197 -6.05 -28.64 1.02
CA ILE A 197 -6.76 -27.64 1.84
C ILE A 197 -7.64 -28.39 2.84
N ALA A 198 -7.35 -28.26 4.14
CA ALA A 198 -8.14 -28.87 5.19
C ALA A 198 -9.60 -28.35 5.17
N GLY A 199 -10.56 -29.25 4.99
CA GLY A 199 -12.00 -28.95 4.91
C GLY A 199 -12.62 -29.07 3.52
N ILE A 200 -11.82 -29.29 2.48
CA ILE A 200 -12.29 -29.76 1.16
C ILE A 200 -11.93 -31.26 1.09
N VAL A 201 -12.51 -32.04 2.00
CA VAL A 201 -12.57 -33.49 1.82
C VAL A 201 -13.82 -33.69 0.98
N GLU A 202 -13.65 -34.21 -0.25
CA GLU A 202 -14.77 -34.75 -1.02
C GLU A 202 -15.57 -35.69 -0.11
N GLU A 203 -16.90 -35.69 -0.24
CA GLU A 203 -17.91 -36.25 0.68
C GLU A 203 -17.81 -37.77 1.05
N GLU A 204 -16.64 -38.40 1.11
CA GLU A 204 -16.52 -39.85 1.30
C GLU A 204 -16.00 -40.34 2.67
N ASP A 205 -15.41 -39.51 3.55
CA ASP A 205 -14.86 -40.03 4.82
C ASP A 205 -15.26 -39.22 6.07
N GLU A 206 -16.50 -39.40 6.53
CA GLU A 206 -17.02 -38.86 7.80
C GLU A 206 -16.27 -39.37 9.06
N GLU A 207 -15.45 -40.42 8.94
CA GLU A 207 -14.74 -41.01 10.07
C GLU A 207 -13.48 -40.21 10.49
N GLU A 208 -12.82 -39.49 9.58
CA GLU A 208 -11.61 -38.72 9.92
C GLU A 208 -11.93 -37.41 10.69
N GLU A 209 -13.11 -36.80 10.46
CA GLU A 209 -13.49 -35.55 11.12
C GLU A 209 -13.68 -35.72 12.64
N VAL A 210 -14.17 -36.90 13.05
CA VAL A 210 -14.38 -37.25 14.46
C VAL A 210 -13.04 -37.47 15.19
N VAL A 211 -12.05 -38.07 14.51
CA VAL A 211 -10.73 -38.32 15.08
C VAL A 211 -9.94 -37.01 15.24
N VAL A 212 -10.05 -36.09 14.29
CA VAL A 212 -9.40 -34.77 14.36
C VAL A 212 -10.02 -33.91 15.46
N ARG A 213 -11.35 -33.89 15.61
CA ARG A 213 -12.03 -33.18 16.72
C ARG A 213 -11.72 -33.81 18.09
N ALA A 214 -11.59 -35.13 18.17
CA ALA A 214 -11.21 -35.83 19.40
C ALA A 214 -9.74 -35.59 19.80
N ALA A 215 -8.85 -35.39 18.83
CA ALA A 215 -7.44 -35.02 19.07
C ALA A 215 -7.31 -33.56 19.55
N GLN A 216 -8.12 -32.64 19.03
CA GLN A 216 -8.13 -31.23 19.41
C GLN A 216 -8.58 -30.98 20.87
N GLN A 217 -9.42 -31.84 21.45
CA GLN A 217 -9.91 -31.69 22.82
C GLN A 217 -8.99 -32.26 23.90
N ARG A 218 -7.99 -33.10 23.56
CA ARG A 218 -7.19 -33.82 24.57
C ARG A 218 -5.88 -33.16 24.98
N SER A 219 -5.37 -32.18 24.23
CA SER A 219 -4.15 -31.45 24.58
C SER A 219 -4.48 -30.07 25.14
N GLY A 220 -4.63 -29.97 26.46
CA GLY A 220 -4.79 -28.72 27.22
C GLY A 220 -3.53 -27.86 27.29
N ASP A 221 -2.74 -27.82 26.21
CA ASP A 221 -1.59 -26.92 26.06
C ASP A 221 -1.91 -25.90 24.98
N PHE A 222 -1.59 -24.63 25.24
CA PHE A 222 -1.67 -23.47 24.34
C PHE A 222 -0.80 -23.62 23.07
N PHE A 223 -1.06 -24.64 22.24
CA PHE A 223 -0.44 -24.80 20.93
C PHE A 223 -1.42 -24.34 19.87
N HIS A 224 -1.18 -23.13 19.33
CA HIS A 224 -1.76 -22.70 18.07
C HIS A 224 -1.35 -23.68 16.96
N TYR A 225 -2.19 -24.69 16.73
CA TYR A 225 -2.17 -25.49 15.53
C TYR A 225 -2.60 -24.55 14.40
N ASN A 226 -1.66 -24.14 13.53
CA ASN A 226 -2.01 -23.47 12.28
C ASN A 226 -2.61 -24.53 11.34
N SER A 227 -3.79 -25.05 11.66
CA SER A 227 -4.70 -25.51 10.61
C SER A 227 -4.99 -24.24 9.81
N ASN A 228 -4.30 -24.06 8.68
CA ASN A 228 -4.61 -22.95 7.78
C ASN A 228 -6.10 -23.08 7.46
N THR A 229 -6.89 -22.13 7.93
CA THR A 229 -8.30 -22.06 7.53
C THR A 229 -8.33 -22.01 6.00
N PRO A 230 -9.33 -22.60 5.33
CA PRO A 230 -9.41 -22.60 3.86
C PRO A 230 -9.22 -21.19 3.28
N SER A 231 -9.76 -20.17 3.95
CA SER A 231 -9.56 -18.75 3.62
C SER A 231 -8.09 -18.29 3.66
N GLN A 232 -7.28 -18.76 4.61
CA GLN A 232 -5.85 -18.44 4.67
C GLN A 232 -5.06 -19.13 3.56
N ALA A 233 -5.40 -20.37 3.21
CA ALA A 233 -4.78 -21.10 2.11
C ALA A 233 -5.04 -20.37 0.78
N GLU A 234 -6.31 -20.06 0.49
CA GLU A 234 -6.71 -19.27 -0.69
C GLU A 234 -5.99 -17.92 -0.75
N HIS A 235 -5.85 -17.24 0.39
CA HIS A 235 -5.13 -15.97 0.48
C HIS A 235 -3.65 -16.10 0.07
N TYR A 236 -2.95 -17.14 0.51
CA TYR A 236 -1.57 -17.39 0.09
C TYR A 236 -1.47 -17.73 -1.40
N ILE A 237 -2.39 -18.55 -1.91
CA ILE A 237 -2.43 -18.95 -3.32
C ILE A 237 -2.64 -17.73 -4.22
N ILE A 238 -3.69 -16.94 -3.97
CA ILE A 238 -4.00 -15.77 -4.81
C ILE A 238 -2.91 -14.70 -4.71
N THR A 239 -2.29 -14.52 -3.54
CA THR A 239 -1.21 -13.56 -3.36
C THR A 239 0.06 -13.99 -4.10
N ALA A 240 0.39 -15.29 -4.08
CA ALA A 240 1.51 -15.80 -4.88
C ALA A 240 1.22 -15.68 -6.38
N ALA A 241 0.00 -16.02 -6.80
CA ALA A 241 -0.45 -15.94 -8.20
C ALA A 241 -0.30 -14.51 -8.74
N ARG A 242 -0.80 -13.51 -8.00
CA ARG A 242 -0.65 -12.07 -8.31
C ARG A 242 0.80 -11.62 -8.38
N LEU A 243 1.66 -12.18 -7.53
CA LEU A 243 3.08 -11.83 -7.48
C LEU A 243 3.83 -12.37 -8.71
N ILE A 244 3.59 -13.63 -9.08
CA ILE A 244 4.36 -14.30 -10.15
C ILE A 244 3.81 -14.00 -11.54
N ALA A 245 2.49 -13.89 -11.72
CA ALA A 245 1.86 -13.73 -13.04
C ALA A 245 2.52 -12.67 -13.93
N PRO A 246 2.73 -11.41 -13.48
CA PRO A 246 3.40 -10.39 -14.30
C PRO A 246 4.92 -10.57 -14.46
N ALA A 247 5.54 -11.49 -13.71
CA ALA A 247 7.00 -11.67 -13.66
C ALA A 247 7.50 -12.99 -14.28
N LEU A 248 6.61 -13.92 -14.61
CA LEU A 248 6.96 -15.20 -15.21
C LEU A 248 7.60 -15.02 -16.60
N GLU A 249 7.10 -14.08 -17.38
CA GLU A 249 7.62 -13.79 -18.71
C GLU A 249 7.79 -12.27 -18.86
N LYS A 250 9.05 -11.82 -19.00
CA LYS A 250 9.37 -10.38 -19.06
C LYS A 250 9.04 -9.77 -20.42
N SER A 251 9.03 -10.59 -21.47
CA SER A 251 8.76 -10.16 -22.84
C SER A 251 7.26 -9.93 -23.08
N ASP A 252 6.43 -10.79 -22.51
CA ASP A 252 4.97 -10.72 -22.60
C ASP A 252 4.33 -11.12 -21.27
N TRP A 253 3.81 -10.13 -20.56
CA TRP A 253 3.15 -10.33 -19.28
C TRP A 253 1.88 -11.19 -19.39
N THR A 254 1.24 -11.24 -20.57
CA THR A 254 -0.02 -11.97 -20.76
C THR A 254 0.16 -13.48 -20.61
N VAL A 255 1.27 -14.02 -21.14
CA VAL A 255 1.65 -15.44 -21.03
C VAL A 255 1.75 -15.89 -19.58
N GLY A 256 2.25 -15.02 -18.70
CA GLY A 256 2.35 -15.31 -17.28
C GLY A 256 0.98 -15.43 -16.60
N TYR A 257 0.02 -14.57 -16.96
CA TYR A 257 -1.36 -14.68 -16.47
C TYR A 257 -2.07 -15.92 -17.02
N GLU A 258 -1.90 -16.24 -18.30
CA GLU A 258 -2.46 -17.46 -18.91
C GLU A 258 -1.97 -18.71 -18.19
N TRP A 259 -0.66 -18.81 -17.96
CA TRP A 259 -0.08 -19.94 -17.25
C TRP A 259 -0.62 -20.09 -15.81
N VAL A 260 -0.73 -18.99 -15.07
CA VAL A 260 -1.26 -19.02 -13.69
C VAL A 260 -2.74 -19.37 -13.69
N ASN A 261 -3.52 -18.83 -14.63
CA ASN A 261 -4.94 -19.18 -14.77
C ASN A 261 -5.12 -20.66 -15.08
N ASP A 262 -4.32 -21.23 -15.98
CA ASP A 262 -4.40 -22.65 -16.32
C ASP A 262 -3.96 -23.55 -15.16
N ALA A 263 -2.95 -23.15 -14.39
CA ALA A 263 -2.56 -23.86 -13.17
C ALA A 263 -3.67 -23.83 -12.10
N LEU A 264 -4.40 -22.71 -11.96
CA LEU A 264 -5.48 -22.57 -10.99
C LEU A 264 -6.80 -23.23 -11.42
N LYS A 265 -7.09 -23.31 -12.73
CA LYS A 265 -8.35 -23.88 -13.25
C LYS A 265 -8.58 -25.34 -12.86
N ILE A 266 -7.52 -26.08 -12.54
CA ILE A 266 -7.60 -27.52 -12.22
C ILE A 266 -8.38 -27.73 -10.90
N ASP A 267 -7.90 -27.11 -9.82
CA ASP A 267 -8.44 -27.33 -8.47
C ASP A 267 -9.07 -26.06 -7.84
N HIS A 268 -8.92 -24.90 -8.48
CA HIS A 268 -9.26 -23.59 -7.93
C HIS A 268 -9.91 -22.63 -8.95
N ASP A 269 -10.98 -23.04 -9.64
CA ASP A 269 -11.66 -22.23 -10.69
C ASP A 269 -12.11 -20.83 -10.19
N ASN A 270 -12.52 -20.72 -8.93
CA ASN A 270 -12.86 -19.43 -8.32
C ASN A 270 -11.66 -18.49 -8.25
N LEU A 271 -10.48 -18.99 -7.88
CA LEU A 271 -9.24 -18.20 -7.84
C LEU A 271 -8.75 -17.87 -9.25
N ALA A 272 -8.90 -18.80 -10.21
CA ALA A 272 -8.61 -18.54 -11.63
C ALA A 272 -9.49 -17.41 -12.20
N SER A 273 -10.76 -17.38 -11.81
CA SER A 273 -11.70 -16.32 -12.20
C SER A 273 -11.29 -14.96 -11.62
N GLN A 274 -10.85 -14.93 -10.36
CA GLN A 274 -10.30 -13.71 -9.74
C GLN A 274 -9.03 -13.23 -10.45
N MET A 275 -8.11 -14.15 -10.77
CA MET A 275 -6.87 -13.82 -11.50
C MET A 275 -7.14 -13.29 -12.91
N SER A 276 -8.18 -13.80 -13.58
CA SER A 276 -8.61 -13.28 -14.87
C SER A 276 -9.13 -11.85 -14.75
N ILE A 277 -9.93 -11.52 -13.72
CA ILE A 277 -10.34 -10.14 -13.45
C ILE A 277 -9.10 -9.23 -13.22
N ASP A 278 -8.11 -9.71 -12.48
CA ASP A 278 -6.84 -8.99 -12.26
C ASP A 278 -6.05 -8.81 -13.57
N GLN A 279 -6.10 -9.76 -14.50
CA GLN A 279 -5.56 -9.64 -15.85
C GLN A 279 -6.26 -8.51 -16.64
N GLY A 280 -7.60 -8.42 -16.54
CA GLY A 280 -8.38 -7.33 -17.13
C GLY A 280 -7.97 -5.95 -16.59
N LEU A 281 -7.70 -5.85 -15.28
CA LEU A 281 -7.18 -4.62 -14.67
C LEU A 281 -5.77 -4.28 -15.16
N GLN A 282 -4.94 -5.28 -15.46
CA GLN A 282 -3.61 -5.07 -16.02
C GLN A 282 -3.68 -4.55 -17.48
N TYR A 283 -4.62 -5.06 -18.30
CA TYR A 283 -4.91 -4.46 -19.61
C TYR A 283 -5.34 -2.99 -19.49
N LEU A 284 -6.20 -2.65 -18.53
CA LEU A 284 -6.59 -1.26 -18.27
C LEU A 284 -5.38 -0.38 -17.91
N LYS A 285 -4.44 -0.85 -17.08
CA LYS A 285 -3.22 -0.09 -16.75
C LYS A 285 -2.36 0.18 -17.98
N ASN A 286 -2.33 -0.75 -18.93
CA ASN A 286 -1.62 -0.61 -20.19
C ASN A 286 -2.40 0.17 -21.25
N LYS A 287 -3.64 0.61 -20.95
CA LYS A 287 -4.59 1.29 -21.85
C LYS A 287 -5.10 0.44 -23.02
N ASP A 288 -5.00 -0.88 -22.90
CA ASP A 288 -5.58 -1.83 -23.86
C ASP A 288 -7.05 -2.09 -23.53
N PHE A 289 -7.92 -1.09 -23.75
CA PHE A 289 -9.32 -1.13 -23.32
C PHE A 289 -10.13 -2.25 -23.99
N GLU A 290 -9.95 -2.49 -25.29
CA GLU A 290 -10.68 -3.50 -26.05
C GLU A 290 -10.51 -4.90 -25.44
N LYS A 291 -9.27 -5.32 -25.17
CA LYS A 291 -8.96 -6.62 -24.56
C LYS A 291 -9.46 -6.72 -23.13
N ALA A 292 -9.36 -5.63 -22.36
CA ALA A 292 -9.89 -5.58 -20.99
C ALA A 292 -11.41 -5.82 -20.97
N ILE A 293 -12.13 -5.18 -21.90
CA ILE A 293 -13.59 -5.31 -22.01
C ILE A 293 -13.98 -6.72 -22.44
N GLU A 294 -13.35 -7.29 -23.47
CA GLU A 294 -13.65 -8.64 -23.94
C GLU A 294 -13.49 -9.68 -22.82
N LEU A 295 -12.37 -9.58 -22.08
CA LEU A 295 -12.08 -10.49 -20.99
C LEU A 295 -13.09 -10.33 -19.83
N LEU A 296 -13.42 -9.10 -19.43
CA LEU A 296 -14.35 -8.86 -18.33
C LEU A 296 -15.80 -9.22 -18.70
N LYS A 297 -16.22 -9.06 -19.97
CA LYS A 297 -17.55 -9.47 -20.44
C LYS A 297 -17.77 -10.98 -20.36
N SER A 298 -16.71 -11.78 -20.45
CA SER A 298 -16.82 -13.24 -20.29
C SER A 298 -17.38 -13.67 -18.92
N PHE A 299 -17.28 -12.81 -17.90
CA PHE A 299 -17.77 -13.07 -16.54
C PHE A 299 -19.25 -12.75 -16.32
N GLU A 300 -19.97 -12.24 -17.32
CA GLU A 300 -21.41 -11.92 -17.19
C GLU A 300 -22.29 -13.14 -16.87
N LYS A 301 -21.80 -14.34 -17.18
CA LYS A 301 -22.46 -15.65 -16.99
C LYS A 301 -21.96 -16.42 -15.76
N LYS A 302 -20.95 -15.93 -15.03
CA LYS A 302 -20.42 -16.57 -13.82
C LYS A 302 -21.21 -16.16 -12.57
N ASP A 303 -20.77 -16.62 -11.41
CA ASP A 303 -21.34 -16.33 -10.09
C ASP A 303 -21.62 -14.85 -9.86
N GLN A 304 -22.65 -14.56 -9.05
CA GLN A 304 -23.14 -13.20 -8.79
C GLN A 304 -22.05 -12.25 -8.28
N ASN A 305 -21.13 -12.75 -7.44
CA ASN A 305 -20.00 -11.97 -6.92
C ASN A 305 -18.98 -11.63 -8.01
N MET A 306 -18.62 -12.60 -8.86
CA MET A 306 -17.70 -12.40 -9.99
C MET A 306 -18.29 -11.44 -11.01
N LYS A 307 -19.59 -11.59 -11.29
CA LYS A 307 -20.35 -10.69 -12.15
C LYS A 307 -20.34 -9.26 -11.62
N ALA A 308 -20.55 -9.06 -10.31
CA ALA A 308 -20.50 -7.73 -9.70
C ALA A 308 -19.10 -7.10 -9.81
N MET A 309 -18.04 -7.88 -9.57
CA MET A 309 -16.65 -7.39 -9.70
C MET A 309 -16.30 -7.01 -11.14
N ALA A 310 -16.64 -7.87 -12.12
CA ALA A 310 -16.43 -7.60 -13.52
C ALA A 310 -17.20 -6.36 -13.99
N ALA A 311 -18.47 -6.23 -13.60
CA ALA A 311 -19.30 -5.07 -13.91
C ALA A 311 -18.76 -3.76 -13.29
N THR A 312 -18.22 -3.84 -12.06
CA THR A 312 -17.57 -2.69 -11.41
C THR A 312 -16.38 -2.21 -12.26
N ASN A 313 -15.55 -3.12 -12.77
CA ASN A 313 -14.41 -2.75 -13.61
C ASN A 313 -14.83 -2.29 -15.02
N LEU A 314 -15.82 -2.94 -15.64
CA LEU A 314 -16.37 -2.54 -16.94
C LEU A 314 -16.95 -1.12 -16.89
N SER A 315 -17.73 -0.81 -15.86
CA SER A 315 -18.28 0.55 -15.67
C SER A 315 -17.20 1.62 -15.62
N PHE A 316 -16.07 1.32 -14.98
CA PHE A 316 -14.92 2.23 -14.92
C PHE A 316 -14.20 2.37 -16.27
N ILE A 317 -14.00 1.27 -17.01
CA ILE A 317 -13.40 1.30 -18.35
C ILE A 317 -14.24 2.16 -19.30
N TYR A 318 -15.54 1.88 -19.39
CA TYR A 318 -16.44 2.66 -20.26
C TYR A 318 -16.48 4.14 -19.88
N PHE A 319 -16.44 4.44 -18.57
CA PHE A 319 -16.36 5.82 -18.11
C PHE A 319 -15.08 6.53 -18.58
N LEU A 320 -13.93 5.82 -18.59
CA LEU A 320 -12.66 6.37 -19.08
C LEU A 320 -12.65 6.56 -20.60
N GLU A 321 -13.30 5.68 -21.36
CA GLU A 321 -13.46 5.81 -22.82
C GLU A 321 -14.42 6.94 -23.22
N GLY A 322 -15.22 7.45 -22.27
CA GLY A 322 -16.24 8.48 -22.50
C GLY A 322 -17.60 7.93 -22.94
N ASP A 323 -17.78 6.60 -22.95
CA ASP A 323 -19.07 5.97 -23.19
C ASP A 323 -19.86 5.89 -21.87
N TYR A 324 -20.45 7.03 -21.51
CA TYR A 324 -21.16 7.18 -20.24
C TYR A 324 -22.46 6.34 -20.17
N ASN A 325 -23.05 5.97 -21.30
CA ASN A 325 -24.27 5.17 -21.32
C ASN A 325 -23.98 3.73 -20.88
N ASN A 326 -22.98 3.10 -21.51
CA ASN A 326 -22.54 1.75 -21.11
C ASN A 326 -21.96 1.77 -19.68
N ALA A 327 -21.23 2.83 -19.32
CA ALA A 327 -20.72 2.99 -17.96
C ALA A 327 -21.84 2.95 -16.90
N ASP A 328 -22.95 3.66 -17.15
CA ASP A 328 -24.09 3.74 -16.25
C ASP A 328 -24.84 2.40 -16.13
N GLU A 329 -25.03 1.70 -17.25
CA GLU A 329 -25.66 0.36 -17.26
C GLU A 329 -24.86 -0.66 -16.45
N TYR A 330 -23.54 -0.72 -16.65
CA TYR A 330 -22.67 -1.62 -15.90
C TYR A 330 -22.51 -1.20 -14.44
N ALA A 331 -22.56 0.09 -14.13
CA ALA A 331 -22.55 0.58 -12.75
C ALA A 331 -23.83 0.15 -12.02
N ASP A 332 -25.00 0.24 -12.67
CA ASP A 332 -26.26 -0.27 -12.13
C ASP A 332 -26.21 -1.78 -11.91
N LEU A 333 -25.67 -2.52 -12.88
CA LEU A 333 -25.52 -3.96 -12.75
C LEU A 333 -24.60 -4.33 -11.58
N ALA A 334 -23.53 -3.57 -11.35
CA ALA A 334 -22.63 -3.76 -10.21
C ALA A 334 -23.33 -3.50 -8.86
N VAL A 335 -24.06 -2.38 -8.74
CA VAL A 335 -24.77 -2.00 -7.51
C VAL A 335 -25.93 -2.96 -7.21
N ARG A 336 -26.65 -3.43 -8.24
CA ARG A 336 -27.75 -4.43 -8.08
C ARG A 336 -27.24 -5.76 -7.56
N ASN A 337 -26.08 -6.23 -8.04
CA ASN A 337 -25.52 -7.51 -7.63
C ASN A 337 -24.73 -7.42 -6.32
N SER A 338 -24.15 -6.26 -6.01
CA SER A 338 -23.40 -6.02 -4.78
C SER A 338 -23.64 -4.60 -4.25
N ARG A 339 -24.72 -4.43 -3.47
CA ARG A 339 -25.11 -3.13 -2.92
C ARG A 339 -24.03 -2.48 -2.05
N TYR A 340 -23.31 -3.27 -1.27
CA TYR A 340 -22.27 -2.80 -0.33
C TYR A 340 -20.88 -2.77 -0.96
N ASN A 341 -20.76 -2.41 -2.24
CA ASN A 341 -19.48 -2.21 -2.92
C ASN A 341 -19.23 -0.71 -3.14
N ALA A 342 -18.33 -0.13 -2.35
CA ALA A 342 -18.00 1.29 -2.43
C ALA A 342 -17.54 1.73 -3.83
N LYS A 343 -16.76 0.90 -4.54
CA LYS A 343 -16.28 1.23 -5.90
C LYS A 343 -17.43 1.28 -6.92
N ALA A 344 -18.38 0.37 -6.82
CA ALA A 344 -19.56 0.36 -7.70
C ALA A 344 -20.43 1.61 -7.47
N LEU A 345 -20.64 1.99 -6.20
CA LEU A 345 -21.35 3.22 -5.84
C LEU A 345 -20.64 4.48 -6.35
N VAL A 346 -19.30 4.53 -6.24
CA VAL A 346 -18.49 5.62 -6.79
C VAL A 346 -18.63 5.69 -8.30
N ASN A 347 -18.54 4.57 -9.03
CA ASN A 347 -18.67 4.57 -10.49
C ASN A 347 -20.05 5.05 -10.94
N LYS A 348 -21.12 4.62 -10.26
CA LYS A 348 -22.48 5.13 -10.53
C LYS A 348 -22.59 6.62 -10.22
N GLY A 349 -22.02 7.07 -9.10
CA GLY A 349 -21.94 8.48 -8.74
C GLY A 349 -21.21 9.31 -9.80
N ASN A 350 -20.12 8.78 -10.37
CA ASN A 350 -19.36 9.45 -11.43
C ASN A 350 -20.19 9.61 -12.71
N CYS A 351 -20.96 8.59 -13.11
CA CYS A 351 -21.87 8.66 -14.25
C CYS A 351 -22.92 9.76 -14.04
N LEU A 352 -23.54 9.82 -12.85
CA LEU A 352 -24.49 10.88 -12.49
C LEU A 352 -23.85 12.26 -12.43
N PHE A 353 -22.60 12.36 -11.97
CA PHE A 353 -21.86 13.62 -11.95
C PHE A 353 -21.65 14.18 -13.36
N VAL A 354 -21.31 13.33 -14.33
CA VAL A 354 -21.18 13.72 -15.74
C VAL A 354 -22.54 14.09 -16.33
N ALA A 355 -23.60 13.39 -15.95
CA ALA A 355 -24.99 13.74 -16.29
C ALA A 355 -25.50 15.03 -15.61
N GLN A 356 -24.65 15.73 -14.82
CA GLN A 356 -24.95 16.95 -14.08
C GLN A 356 -25.98 16.77 -12.94
N GLU A 357 -26.27 15.54 -12.55
CA GLU A 357 -27.15 15.20 -11.41
C GLU A 357 -26.36 15.20 -10.09
N PHE A 358 -25.77 16.36 -9.73
CA PHE A 358 -24.82 16.46 -8.61
C PHE A 358 -25.39 16.05 -7.25
N HIS A 359 -26.68 16.26 -7.00
CA HIS A 359 -27.32 15.88 -5.73
C HIS A 359 -27.38 14.36 -5.54
N ARG A 360 -27.78 13.62 -6.58
CA ARG A 360 -27.81 12.16 -6.53
C ARG A 360 -26.40 11.56 -6.53
N ALA A 361 -25.47 12.17 -7.27
CA ALA A 361 -24.06 11.78 -7.19
C ALA A 361 -23.52 11.92 -5.76
N LYS A 362 -23.83 13.03 -5.07
CA LYS A 362 -23.48 13.26 -3.66
C LYS A 362 -24.04 12.18 -2.74
N GLU A 363 -25.31 11.80 -2.90
CA GLU A 363 -25.92 10.71 -2.12
C GLU A 363 -25.15 9.40 -2.28
N LEU A 364 -24.82 9.00 -3.52
CA LEU A 364 -24.06 7.78 -3.78
C LEU A 364 -22.63 7.83 -3.22
N TYR A 365 -21.96 8.99 -3.26
CA TYR A 365 -20.65 9.14 -2.64
C TYR A 365 -20.73 9.03 -1.11
N LEU A 366 -21.77 9.58 -0.48
CA LEU A 366 -21.99 9.43 0.96
C LEU A 366 -22.31 7.98 1.33
N GLU A 367 -23.10 7.27 0.53
CA GLU A 367 -23.33 5.83 0.70
C GLU A 367 -22.02 5.03 0.57
N ALA A 368 -21.19 5.35 -0.42
CA ALA A 368 -19.87 4.71 -0.58
C ALA A 368 -18.97 4.94 0.64
N ILE A 369 -18.98 6.15 1.21
CA ILE A 369 -18.25 6.47 2.45
C ILE A 369 -18.85 5.73 3.66
N GLY A 370 -20.16 5.49 3.68
CA GLY A 370 -20.82 4.69 4.71
C GLY A 370 -20.40 3.21 4.67
N VAL A 371 -20.16 2.67 3.47
CA VAL A 371 -19.62 1.31 3.29
C VAL A 371 -18.14 1.26 3.63
N GLN A 372 -17.36 2.19 3.11
CA GLN A 372 -15.92 2.27 3.30
C GLN A 372 -15.51 3.70 3.68
N ALA A 373 -15.26 3.92 4.98
CA ALA A 373 -15.01 5.24 5.55
C ALA A 373 -13.76 5.95 5.01
N ASP A 374 -12.79 5.18 4.49
CA ASP A 374 -11.52 5.61 3.92
C ASP A 374 -11.47 5.54 2.38
N CYS A 375 -12.63 5.41 1.70
CA CYS A 375 -12.69 5.43 0.24
C CYS A 375 -12.30 6.81 -0.31
N VAL A 376 -11.07 6.89 -0.81
CA VAL A 376 -10.40 8.11 -1.28
C VAL A 376 -11.14 8.72 -2.46
N GLU A 377 -11.57 7.88 -3.41
CA GLU A 377 -12.26 8.27 -4.62
C GLU A 377 -13.62 8.90 -4.31
N ALA A 378 -14.38 8.29 -3.40
CA ALA A 378 -15.68 8.82 -2.96
C ALA A 378 -15.55 10.18 -2.29
N ILE A 379 -14.58 10.34 -1.37
CA ILE A 379 -14.34 11.61 -0.67
C ILE A 379 -13.90 12.71 -1.63
N TYR A 380 -13.00 12.38 -2.58
CA TYR A 380 -12.55 13.33 -3.60
C TYR A 380 -13.72 13.79 -4.49
N ASN A 381 -14.51 12.85 -4.99
CA ASN A 381 -15.62 13.15 -5.89
C ASN A 381 -16.78 13.84 -5.17
N LEU A 382 -16.99 13.57 -3.87
CA LEU A 382 -17.89 14.34 -3.01
C LEU A 382 -17.46 15.81 -2.92
N GLY A 383 -16.15 16.07 -2.74
CA GLY A 383 -15.61 17.42 -2.75
C GLY A 383 -15.91 18.15 -4.06
N LEU A 384 -15.68 17.49 -5.20
CA LEU A 384 -15.98 18.04 -6.52
C LEU A 384 -17.49 18.27 -6.75
N ALA A 385 -18.35 17.34 -6.32
CA ALA A 385 -19.81 17.48 -6.39
C ALA A 385 -20.27 18.71 -5.60
N ASN A 386 -19.79 18.88 -4.38
CA ASN A 386 -20.12 20.04 -3.55
C ASN A 386 -19.62 21.36 -4.14
N MET A 387 -18.46 21.38 -4.82
CA MET A 387 -18.00 22.56 -5.56
C MET A 387 -18.96 22.92 -6.70
N ARG A 388 -19.42 21.93 -7.48
CA ARG A 388 -20.40 22.15 -8.57
C ARG A 388 -21.76 22.61 -8.05
N MET A 389 -22.14 22.16 -6.85
CA MET A 389 -23.37 22.59 -6.15
C MET A 389 -23.21 23.94 -5.42
N ASN A 390 -22.10 24.66 -5.61
CA ASN A 390 -21.81 25.93 -4.95
C ASN A 390 -21.87 25.85 -3.41
N SER A 391 -21.47 24.71 -2.83
CA SER A 391 -21.42 24.44 -1.39
C SER A 391 -19.96 24.31 -0.93
N PRO A 392 -19.18 25.40 -0.90
CA PRO A 392 -17.72 25.32 -0.74
C PRO A 392 -17.27 24.93 0.67
N ASP A 393 -18.07 25.16 1.71
CA ASP A 393 -17.71 24.74 3.07
C ASP A 393 -17.72 23.21 3.22
N GLU A 394 -18.70 22.53 2.61
CA GLU A 394 -18.76 21.06 2.60
C GLU A 394 -17.66 20.47 1.71
N ALA A 395 -17.38 21.09 0.56
CA ALA A 395 -16.27 20.70 -0.30
C ALA A 395 -14.92 20.81 0.45
N ARG A 396 -14.72 21.89 1.22
CA ARG A 396 -13.52 22.06 2.05
C ARG A 396 -13.39 20.94 3.07
N GLN A 397 -14.46 20.62 3.80
CA GLN A 397 -14.43 19.53 4.79
C GLN A 397 -14.06 18.18 4.15
N ALA A 398 -14.58 17.89 2.94
CA ALA A 398 -14.24 16.68 2.21
C ALA A 398 -12.75 16.64 1.84
N PHE A 399 -12.19 17.72 1.28
CA PHE A 399 -10.77 17.77 0.91
C PHE A 399 -9.83 17.81 2.12
N GLU A 400 -10.22 18.46 3.22
CA GLU A 400 -9.46 18.44 4.48
C GLU A 400 -9.42 17.03 5.08
N LYS A 401 -10.57 16.32 5.10
CA LYS A 401 -10.61 14.90 5.49
C LYS A 401 -9.74 14.04 4.57
N LEU A 402 -9.74 14.32 3.28
CA LEU A 402 -8.88 13.58 2.35
C LEU A 402 -7.39 13.87 2.58
N HIS A 403 -7.04 15.09 2.96
CA HIS A 403 -5.68 15.49 3.29
C HIS A 403 -5.16 14.84 4.58
N THR A 404 -6.04 14.51 5.55
CA THR A 404 -5.65 13.74 6.74
C THR A 404 -5.40 12.27 6.42
N ILE A 405 -6.14 11.68 5.47
CA ILE A 405 -5.97 10.29 5.03
C ILE A 405 -4.73 10.15 4.13
N ILE A 406 -4.57 11.04 3.15
CA ILE A 406 -3.42 11.06 2.23
C ILE A 406 -2.71 12.42 2.32
N PRO A 407 -1.78 12.56 3.30
CA PRO A 407 -0.98 13.76 3.41
C PRO A 407 -0.17 14.00 2.12
N ASN A 408 -0.02 15.27 1.75
CA ASN A 408 0.82 15.72 0.62
C ASN A 408 0.39 15.27 -0.79
N ASN A 409 -0.84 14.79 -1.01
CA ASN A 409 -1.31 14.51 -2.37
C ASN A 409 -1.46 15.81 -3.20
N PRO A 410 -0.74 15.97 -4.34
CA PRO A 410 -0.79 17.19 -5.14
C PRO A 410 -2.19 17.56 -5.63
N ALA A 411 -2.98 16.58 -6.06
CA ALA A 411 -4.32 16.80 -6.57
C ALA A 411 -5.26 17.34 -5.49
N VAL A 412 -5.12 16.89 -4.24
CA VAL A 412 -5.95 17.34 -3.11
C VAL A 412 -5.56 18.76 -2.70
N ILE A 413 -4.26 19.04 -2.60
CA ILE A 413 -3.76 20.37 -2.27
C ILE A 413 -4.20 21.39 -3.34
N TYR A 414 -4.16 21.02 -4.62
CA TYR A 414 -4.68 21.86 -5.69
C TYR A 414 -6.16 22.21 -5.50
N GLN A 415 -7.01 21.22 -5.18
CA GLN A 415 -8.43 21.49 -4.97
C GLN A 415 -8.68 22.40 -3.75
N ILE A 416 -7.91 22.25 -2.67
CA ILE A 416 -7.99 23.16 -1.51
C ILE A 416 -7.60 24.59 -1.91
N ALA A 417 -6.51 24.75 -2.66
CA ALA A 417 -6.05 26.06 -3.14
C ALA A 417 -7.08 26.72 -4.06
N ASN A 418 -7.61 25.96 -5.02
CA ASN A 418 -8.66 26.40 -5.96
C ASN A 418 -9.94 26.82 -5.21
N LEU A 419 -10.32 26.10 -4.16
CA LEU A 419 -11.48 26.44 -3.34
C LEU A 419 -11.30 27.79 -2.62
N TYR A 420 -10.10 28.06 -2.08
CA TYR A 420 -9.79 29.36 -1.50
C TYR A 420 -9.76 30.49 -2.54
N GLU A 421 -9.26 30.21 -3.75
CA GLU A 421 -9.27 31.15 -4.88
C GLU A 421 -10.71 31.51 -5.28
N GLN A 422 -11.60 30.53 -5.41
CA GLN A 422 -13.03 30.74 -5.70
C GLN A 422 -13.75 31.55 -4.62
N GLN A 423 -13.33 31.42 -3.36
CA GLN A 423 -13.84 32.24 -2.25
C GLN A 423 -13.24 33.66 -2.22
N GLY A 424 -12.32 34.00 -3.13
CA GLY A 424 -11.61 35.28 -3.15
C GLY A 424 -10.53 35.43 -2.06
N LYS A 425 -10.20 34.34 -1.34
CA LYS A 425 -9.20 34.33 -0.26
C LYS A 425 -7.80 34.11 -0.82
N ASN A 426 -7.34 35.06 -1.64
CA ASN A 426 -6.09 35.00 -2.41
C ASN A 426 -4.85 34.66 -1.58
N GLN A 427 -4.71 35.23 -0.38
CA GLN A 427 -3.57 34.95 0.50
C GLN A 427 -3.53 33.49 0.98
N GLN A 428 -4.69 32.90 1.26
CA GLN A 428 -4.78 31.49 1.67
C GLN A 428 -4.53 30.57 0.48
N ALA A 429 -5.09 30.90 -0.69
CA ALA A 429 -4.83 30.19 -1.94
C ALA A 429 -3.33 30.19 -2.29
N ALA A 430 -2.66 31.35 -2.22
CA ALA A 430 -1.23 31.47 -2.47
C ALA A 430 -0.38 30.62 -1.51
N LYS A 431 -0.74 30.55 -0.22
CA LYS A 431 -0.06 29.66 0.75
C LYS A 431 -0.15 28.20 0.32
N TRP A 432 -1.33 27.73 -0.06
CA TRP A 432 -1.52 26.34 -0.49
C TRP A 432 -0.85 26.04 -1.83
N PHE A 433 -0.91 26.95 -2.79
CA PHE A 433 -0.17 26.82 -4.05
C PHE A 433 1.36 26.84 -3.83
N ASN A 434 1.87 27.61 -2.86
CA ASN A 434 3.28 27.56 -2.47
C ASN A 434 3.65 26.24 -1.77
N VAL A 435 2.74 25.61 -1.02
CA VAL A 435 2.98 24.22 -0.55
C VAL A 435 3.05 23.28 -1.75
N LEU A 436 2.16 23.44 -2.72
CA LEU A 436 2.10 22.58 -3.90
C LEU A 436 3.34 22.71 -4.80
N ILE A 437 3.84 23.92 -5.04
CA ILE A 437 5.01 24.16 -5.89
C ILE A 437 6.30 23.58 -5.29
N THR A 438 6.40 23.46 -3.96
CA THR A 438 7.53 22.74 -3.32
C THR A 438 7.56 21.25 -3.66
N ARG A 439 6.44 20.71 -4.14
CA ARG A 439 6.30 19.30 -4.55
C ARG A 439 6.38 19.13 -6.07
N VAL A 440 5.71 20.01 -6.80
CA VAL A 440 5.68 20.00 -8.27
C VAL A 440 6.17 21.35 -8.79
N PRO A 441 7.49 21.62 -8.74
CA PRO A 441 8.04 22.93 -9.06
C PRO A 441 7.91 23.28 -10.54
N THR A 442 7.76 22.29 -11.40
CA THR A 442 7.76 22.44 -12.86
C THR A 442 6.35 22.52 -13.47
N ASP A 443 5.29 22.52 -12.66
CA ASP A 443 3.92 22.60 -13.19
C ASP A 443 3.61 24.03 -13.66
N PRO A 444 3.48 24.26 -14.99
CA PRO A 444 3.21 25.58 -15.53
C PRO A 444 1.83 26.11 -15.11
N GLY A 445 0.86 25.23 -14.87
CA GLY A 445 -0.49 25.58 -14.47
C GLY A 445 -0.50 26.25 -13.10
N ILE A 446 0.18 25.65 -12.12
CA ILE A 446 0.29 26.19 -10.76
C ILE A 446 1.07 27.51 -10.75
N LEU A 447 2.19 27.56 -11.48
CA LEU A 447 2.98 28.78 -11.65
C LEU A 447 2.14 29.92 -12.23
N SER A 448 1.33 29.64 -13.25
CA SER A 448 0.47 30.66 -13.87
C SER A 448 -0.61 31.17 -12.91
N ARG A 449 -1.20 30.29 -12.09
CA ARG A 449 -2.18 30.65 -11.05
C ARG A 449 -1.56 31.53 -9.97
N LEU A 450 -0.37 31.15 -9.47
CA LEU A 450 0.39 31.99 -8.53
C LEU A 450 0.73 33.35 -9.14
N GLY A 451 1.16 33.37 -10.40
CA GLY A 451 1.41 34.58 -11.17
C GLY A 451 0.18 35.50 -11.23
N GLN A 452 -1.00 34.95 -11.49
CA GLN A 452 -2.27 35.69 -11.50
C GLN A 452 -2.63 36.22 -10.11
N ILE A 453 -2.49 35.43 -9.06
CA ILE A 453 -2.79 35.85 -7.68
C ILE A 453 -1.85 36.98 -7.25
N PHE A 454 -0.54 36.81 -7.42
CA PHE A 454 0.43 37.83 -7.04
C PHE A 454 0.41 39.05 -7.94
N SER A 455 0.01 38.95 -9.22
CA SER A 455 -0.08 40.13 -10.10
C SER A 455 -0.98 41.24 -9.57
N LYS A 456 -1.97 40.89 -8.73
CA LYS A 456 -2.90 41.84 -8.12
C LYS A 456 -2.32 42.54 -6.87
N GLU A 457 -1.41 41.89 -6.14
CA GLU A 457 -0.87 42.40 -4.88
C GLU A 457 0.59 42.86 -4.99
N GLN A 458 1.43 42.09 -5.69
CA GLN A 458 2.87 42.28 -5.85
C GLN A 458 3.30 41.94 -7.28
N GLU A 459 3.28 42.95 -8.15
CA GLU A 459 3.54 42.82 -9.59
C GLU A 459 4.90 42.16 -9.92
N SER A 460 5.93 42.38 -9.11
CA SER A 460 7.26 41.79 -9.30
C SER A 460 7.28 40.27 -9.05
N GLN A 461 6.61 39.79 -8.01
CA GLN A 461 6.45 38.35 -7.75
C GLN A 461 5.57 37.69 -8.80
N GLY A 462 4.49 38.37 -9.21
CA GLY A 462 3.63 37.92 -10.30
C GLY A 462 4.43 37.71 -11.60
N PHE A 463 5.29 38.67 -11.95
CA PHE A 463 6.17 38.56 -13.12
C PHE A 463 7.12 37.36 -13.03
N HIS A 464 7.75 37.15 -11.87
CA HIS A 464 8.64 36.01 -11.67
C HIS A 464 7.94 34.67 -11.95
N TYR A 465 6.76 34.45 -11.35
CA TYR A 465 6.01 33.21 -11.54
C TYR A 465 5.49 33.03 -12.97
N GLN A 466 5.05 34.10 -13.64
CA GLN A 466 4.63 34.03 -15.03
C GLN A 466 5.78 33.72 -15.98
N LEU A 467 6.97 34.28 -15.73
CA LEU A 467 8.16 33.99 -16.52
C LEU A 467 8.60 32.53 -16.35
N GLU A 468 8.58 32.00 -15.13
CA GLU A 468 8.87 30.58 -14.86
C GLU A 468 7.81 29.65 -15.49
N SER A 469 6.53 30.02 -15.43
CA SER A 469 5.46 29.28 -16.14
C SER A 469 5.74 29.19 -17.64
N TYR A 470 6.08 30.33 -18.27
CA TYR A 470 6.40 30.41 -19.69
C TYR A 470 7.64 29.58 -20.06
N ARG A 471 8.67 29.55 -19.20
CA ARG A 471 9.88 28.73 -19.41
C ARG A 471 9.54 27.24 -19.53
N HIS A 472 8.60 26.76 -18.73
CA HIS A 472 8.18 25.35 -18.76
C HIS A 472 7.15 25.04 -19.85
N TYR A 473 6.26 25.98 -20.18
CA TYR A 473 5.25 25.80 -21.20
C TYR A 473 5.00 27.07 -22.04
N PRO A 474 5.78 27.28 -23.12
CA PRO A 474 5.77 28.50 -23.93
C PRO A 474 4.64 28.54 -24.97
N VAL A 475 3.49 27.94 -24.63
CA VAL A 475 2.30 27.85 -25.48
C VAL A 475 1.03 28.35 -24.76
N ASN A 476 1.10 28.60 -23.44
CA ASN A 476 -0.04 29.17 -22.72
C ASN A 476 -0.27 30.62 -23.13
N LEU A 477 -1.34 30.87 -23.88
CA LEU A 477 -1.70 32.17 -24.41
C LEU A 477 -1.98 33.21 -23.31
N ASP A 478 -2.60 32.79 -22.20
CA ASP A 478 -2.89 33.69 -21.08
C ASP A 478 -1.59 34.23 -20.47
N VAL A 479 -0.58 33.37 -20.32
CA VAL A 479 0.74 33.74 -19.79
C VAL A 479 1.51 34.62 -20.79
N ILE A 480 1.49 34.25 -22.08
CA ILE A 480 2.17 35.01 -23.14
C ILE A 480 1.58 36.42 -23.25
N SER A 481 0.26 36.53 -23.29
CA SER A 481 -0.42 37.82 -23.38
C SER A 481 -0.14 38.69 -22.16
N TRP A 482 -0.15 38.10 -20.96
CA TRP A 482 0.18 38.81 -19.72
C TRP A 482 1.62 39.33 -19.72
N LEU A 483 2.60 38.50 -20.11
CA LEU A 483 4.01 38.90 -20.21
C LEU A 483 4.21 39.99 -21.26
N GLY A 484 3.58 39.86 -22.44
CA GLY A 484 3.62 40.86 -23.49
C GLY A 484 3.14 42.23 -23.00
N VAL A 485 1.95 42.27 -22.36
CA VAL A 485 1.39 43.49 -21.78
C VAL A 485 2.26 44.05 -20.65
N TRP A 486 2.82 43.18 -19.80
CA TRP A 486 3.73 43.59 -18.72
C TRP A 486 4.97 44.32 -19.27
N PHE A 487 5.58 43.80 -20.34
CA PHE A 487 6.72 44.45 -20.99
C PHE A 487 6.34 45.77 -21.68
N VAL A 488 5.14 45.87 -22.29
CA VAL A 488 4.63 47.16 -22.83
C VAL A 488 4.48 48.20 -21.72
N LYS A 489 3.92 47.80 -20.57
CA LYS A 489 3.71 48.70 -19.42
C LYS A 489 5.03 49.25 -18.86
N HIS A 490 6.11 48.48 -18.95
CA HIS A 490 7.46 48.87 -18.52
C HIS A 490 8.33 49.41 -19.68
N GLU A 491 7.71 49.81 -20.79
CA GLU A 491 8.37 50.43 -21.97
C GLU A 491 9.47 49.57 -22.64
N MET A 492 9.50 48.27 -22.34
CA MET A 492 10.41 47.29 -22.93
C MET A 492 9.79 46.66 -24.19
N TYR A 493 9.55 47.48 -25.21
CA TYR A 493 8.81 47.09 -26.41
C TYR A 493 9.49 45.96 -27.21
N GLU A 494 10.82 45.94 -27.28
CA GLU A 494 11.58 44.89 -28.00
C GLU A 494 11.29 43.49 -27.46
N LYS A 495 11.27 43.34 -26.13
CA LYS A 495 10.96 42.06 -25.49
C LYS A 495 9.48 41.71 -25.65
N SER A 496 8.61 42.71 -25.61
CA SER A 496 7.16 42.52 -25.78
C SER A 496 6.79 41.94 -27.15
N ILE A 497 7.45 42.43 -28.22
CA ILE A 497 7.24 41.96 -29.59
C ILE A 497 7.43 40.45 -29.68
N HIS A 498 8.48 39.89 -29.09
CA HIS A 498 8.74 38.45 -29.09
C HIS A 498 7.56 37.62 -28.52
N TYR A 499 6.90 38.11 -27.47
CA TYR A 499 5.74 37.41 -26.89
C TYR A 499 4.50 37.54 -27.79
N PHE A 500 4.23 38.72 -28.36
CA PHE A 500 3.08 38.88 -29.27
C PHE A 500 3.27 38.19 -30.62
N GLU A 501 4.48 38.13 -31.15
CA GLU A 501 4.81 37.30 -32.32
C GLU A 501 4.54 35.83 -32.00
N ARG A 502 4.95 35.34 -30.82
CA ARG A 502 4.63 33.98 -30.38
C ARG A 502 3.13 33.74 -30.27
N ALA A 503 2.36 34.70 -29.73
CA ALA A 503 0.91 34.62 -29.68
C ALA A 503 0.29 34.57 -31.10
N SER A 504 0.81 35.36 -32.04
CA SER A 504 0.36 35.35 -33.44
C SER A 504 0.66 34.03 -34.16
N GLN A 505 1.73 33.32 -33.77
CA GLN A 505 2.01 31.98 -34.29
C GLN A 505 1.01 30.93 -33.76
N ILE A 506 0.54 31.09 -32.51
CA ILE A 506 -0.44 30.18 -31.90
C ILE A 506 -1.85 30.45 -32.45
N GLN A 507 -2.20 31.73 -32.66
CA GLN A 507 -3.47 32.17 -33.22
C GLN A 507 -3.25 33.02 -34.48
N PRO A 508 -2.98 32.41 -35.65
CA PRO A 508 -2.63 33.14 -36.88
C PRO A 508 -3.78 33.96 -37.47
N ASN A 509 -5.03 33.57 -37.16
CA ASN A 509 -6.24 34.23 -37.64
C ASN A 509 -6.67 35.41 -36.75
N GLU A 510 -6.07 35.55 -35.56
CA GLU A 510 -6.41 36.61 -34.61
C GLU A 510 -5.55 37.85 -34.89
N VAL A 511 -6.15 38.85 -35.54
CA VAL A 511 -5.46 40.07 -36.00
C VAL A 511 -4.87 40.87 -34.83
N LYS A 512 -5.50 40.81 -33.66
CA LYS A 512 -5.09 41.49 -32.42
C LYS A 512 -3.60 41.35 -32.11
N TRP A 513 -3.01 40.17 -32.28
CA TRP A 513 -1.61 39.94 -31.94
C TRP A 513 -0.65 40.68 -32.87
N ARG A 514 -0.98 40.74 -34.17
CA ARG A 514 -0.20 41.49 -35.16
C ARG A 514 -0.34 43.00 -34.95
N LEU A 515 -1.53 43.48 -34.57
CA LEU A 515 -1.74 44.87 -34.16
C LEU A 515 -0.93 45.22 -32.90
N MET A 516 -0.84 44.32 -31.92
CA MET A 516 -0.01 44.53 -30.74
C MET A 516 1.49 44.65 -31.08
N VAL A 517 2.02 43.80 -31.97
CA VAL A 517 3.39 43.92 -32.50
C VAL A 517 3.60 45.27 -33.20
N THR A 518 2.66 45.65 -34.06
CA THR A 518 2.73 46.91 -34.82
C THR A 518 2.67 48.13 -33.91
N SER A 519 1.82 48.11 -32.89
CA SER A 519 1.73 49.12 -31.83
C SER A 519 3.06 49.25 -31.06
N CYS A 520 3.74 48.14 -30.76
CA CYS A 520 5.07 48.15 -30.15
C CYS A 520 6.11 48.86 -31.05
N TYR A 521 6.18 48.56 -32.35
CA TYR A 521 7.09 49.25 -33.28
C TYR A 521 6.81 50.75 -33.38
N ARG A 522 5.53 51.14 -33.39
CA ARG A 522 5.13 52.55 -33.37
C ARG A 522 5.60 53.25 -32.11
N ARG A 523 5.44 52.64 -30.93
CA ARG A 523 5.90 53.20 -29.64
C ARG A 523 7.42 53.25 -29.51
N MET A 524 8.15 52.38 -30.19
CA MET A 524 9.61 52.46 -30.32
C MET A 524 10.09 53.60 -31.24
N GLY A 525 9.20 54.27 -31.97
CA GLY A 525 9.55 55.31 -32.95
C GLY A 525 9.95 54.76 -34.32
N ASN A 526 9.83 53.44 -34.56
CA ASN A 526 10.10 52.83 -35.86
C ASN A 526 8.85 52.88 -36.76
N TYR A 527 8.50 54.10 -37.17
CA TYR A 527 7.28 54.36 -37.94
C TYR A 527 7.26 53.68 -39.31
N SER A 528 8.41 53.47 -39.94
CA SER A 528 8.49 52.81 -41.25
C SER A 528 8.08 51.34 -41.18
N LYS A 529 8.62 50.58 -40.21
CA LYS A 529 8.21 49.19 -39.99
C LYS A 529 6.75 49.09 -39.52
N ALA A 530 6.32 50.00 -38.64
CA ALA A 530 4.94 50.02 -38.18
C ALA A 530 3.95 50.24 -39.34
N LEU A 531 4.24 51.19 -40.24
CA LEU A 531 3.40 51.46 -41.41
C LEU A 531 3.32 50.24 -42.34
N GLN A 532 4.45 49.61 -42.66
CA GLN A 532 4.48 48.40 -43.48
C GLN A 532 3.63 47.27 -42.90
N LEU A 533 3.70 47.08 -41.57
CA LEU A 533 2.90 46.05 -40.91
C LEU A 533 1.40 46.41 -40.89
N TYR A 534 1.03 47.68 -40.70
CA TYR A 534 -0.38 48.10 -40.83
C TYR A 534 -0.91 47.87 -42.24
N GLU A 535 -0.15 48.22 -43.28
CA GLU A 535 -0.52 47.97 -44.69
C GLU A 535 -0.73 46.48 -44.96
N GLN A 536 0.19 45.62 -44.51
CA GLN A 536 0.05 44.16 -44.63
C GLN A 536 -1.19 43.62 -43.91
N ILE A 537 -1.46 44.12 -42.69
CA ILE A 537 -2.63 43.68 -41.94
C ILE A 537 -3.93 44.15 -42.64
N HIS A 538 -3.97 45.39 -43.15
CA HIS A 538 -5.13 45.93 -43.84
C HIS A 538 -5.40 45.24 -45.19
N GLU A 539 -4.34 44.86 -45.93
CA GLU A 539 -4.48 44.06 -47.15
C GLU A 539 -5.10 42.68 -46.87
N GLU A 540 -4.69 42.02 -45.77
CA GLU A 540 -5.22 40.71 -45.38
C GLU A 540 -6.62 40.79 -44.72
N TYR A 541 -6.90 41.88 -44.00
CA TYR A 541 -8.14 42.08 -43.22
C TYR A 541 -8.74 43.48 -43.43
N PRO A 542 -9.24 43.79 -44.63
CA PRO A 542 -9.70 45.15 -45.00
C PRO A 542 -10.93 45.62 -44.23
N ASP A 543 -11.70 44.70 -43.63
CA ASP A 543 -12.91 45.00 -42.85
C ASP A 543 -12.62 45.39 -41.39
N ASN A 544 -11.38 45.26 -40.92
CA ASN A 544 -11.03 45.54 -39.53
C ASN A 544 -10.70 47.02 -39.31
N ILE A 545 -11.57 47.72 -38.56
CA ILE A 545 -11.50 49.17 -38.30
C ILE A 545 -10.23 49.58 -37.52
N GLU A 546 -9.60 48.65 -36.78
CA GLU A 546 -8.39 48.93 -35.98
C GLU A 546 -7.08 48.92 -36.81
N CYS A 547 -7.15 48.51 -38.09
CA CYS A 547 -6.02 48.41 -39.02
C CYS A 547 -6.00 49.61 -39.95
#